data_AF-A0A1F8A230-F1
#
_entry.id   AF-A0A1F8A230-F1
#
_cell.length_a   1.000
_cell.length_b   1.000
_cell.length_c   1.000
_cell.angle_alpha   90.00
_cell.angle_beta   90.00
_cell.angle_gamma   90.00
#
_symmetry.space_group_name_H-M   'P 1'
#
loop_
_entity.id
_entity.type
_entity.pdbx_description
1 polymer ?
#
loop_
_entity_poly.entity_id
_entity_poly.type
_entity_poly.pdbx_seq_one_letter_code
_entity_poly.pdbx_strand_id
1 'polypeptide(L)'
;MSRPSLDHIVILISPDALLSLSDRLQHDFVVAPGGTHADGLTSNKLILLPDGVYIEFIAFAKDADPEQRKKHRWGNLKENTIIDWALTLPSEDDFAAVQQRVLDSNAGLSYQDPIAGGRKREDGVILEWAVSAPRDADGNAIFPGHLPFWCLDRTPRHLRVPYQEQFDLTQHPSGVRGISSVSVSVPGAQFSDLSTAYDAIYAPEGSRGLEPGTWHYEVPSGSGDGRHTISLSANEAEAAVTLTFHGEQRGQVELLPGLTVVVE
;
A
#
# COMPACT_ATOMS: atom_id res chain seq x y z
N MET A 1 -9.63 -14.88 14.01
CA MET A 1 -9.16 -13.50 13.76
C MET A 1 -9.10 -13.32 12.26
N SER A 2 -9.52 -12.15 11.76
CA SER A 2 -9.49 -11.79 10.36
C SER A 2 -8.04 -11.72 9.87
N ARG A 3 -7.72 -12.29 8.69
CA ARG A 3 -6.38 -12.14 8.11
C ARG A 3 -6.24 -10.72 7.55
N PRO A 4 -5.02 -10.14 7.55
CA PRO A 4 -4.81 -8.83 6.95
C PRO A 4 -5.08 -8.87 5.44
N SER A 5 -5.78 -7.86 4.94
CA SER A 5 -5.95 -7.67 3.50
C SER A 5 -4.97 -6.63 2.96
N LEU A 6 -4.44 -6.83 1.76
CA LEU A 6 -3.68 -5.78 1.06
C LEU A 6 -4.65 -4.65 0.69
N ASP A 7 -4.36 -3.42 1.13
CA ASP A 7 -5.22 -2.27 0.86
C ASP A 7 -4.80 -1.55 -0.43
N HIS A 8 -3.54 -1.10 -0.47
CA HIS A 8 -2.98 -0.42 -1.63
C HIS A 8 -1.46 -0.36 -1.61
N ILE A 9 -0.90 -0.02 -2.77
CA ILE A 9 0.52 0.29 -2.99
C ILE A 9 0.65 1.80 -3.22
N VAL A 10 1.66 2.42 -2.59
CA VAL A 10 1.90 3.87 -2.70
C VAL A 10 3.11 4.13 -3.60
N ILE A 11 2.91 4.93 -4.65
CA ILE A 11 3.94 5.40 -5.56
C ILE A 11 4.01 6.92 -5.45
N LEU A 12 5.16 7.44 -5.00
CA LEU A 12 5.39 8.87 -4.94
C LEU A 12 5.79 9.37 -6.33
N ILE A 13 5.12 10.40 -6.83
CA ILE A 13 5.46 11.04 -8.10
C ILE A 13 5.50 12.56 -7.98
N SER A 14 6.06 13.22 -8.98
CA SER A 14 6.02 14.68 -9.04
C SER A 14 4.60 15.18 -9.37
N PRO A 15 4.23 16.40 -8.94
CA PRO A 15 2.93 16.97 -9.27
C PRO A 15 2.70 17.10 -10.79
N ASP A 16 3.73 17.37 -11.58
CA ASP A 16 3.62 17.45 -13.05
C ASP A 16 3.38 16.04 -13.67
N ALA A 17 3.97 14.98 -13.10
CA ALA A 17 3.69 13.61 -13.50
C ALA A 17 2.26 13.19 -13.14
N LEU A 18 1.74 13.62 -11.99
CA LEU A 18 0.37 13.33 -11.57
C LEU A 18 -0.67 13.94 -12.54
N LEU A 19 -0.41 15.15 -13.04
CA LEU A 19 -1.27 15.80 -14.04
C LEU A 19 -1.37 14.98 -15.33
N SER A 20 -0.23 14.54 -15.85
CA SER A 20 -0.13 13.78 -17.12
C SER A 20 -0.33 12.27 -16.99
N LEU A 21 -0.59 11.75 -15.78
CA LEU A 21 -0.66 10.32 -15.51
C LEU A 21 -1.72 9.58 -16.34
N SER A 22 -2.89 10.18 -16.52
CA SER A 22 -4.01 9.58 -17.26
C SER A 22 -3.63 9.33 -18.72
N ASP A 23 -3.04 10.33 -19.39
CA ASP A 23 -2.58 10.21 -20.78
C ASP A 23 -1.42 9.22 -20.92
N ARG A 24 -0.52 9.20 -19.94
CA ARG A 24 0.62 8.26 -19.91
C ARG A 24 0.16 6.81 -19.86
N LEU A 25 -0.83 6.51 -19.02
CA LEU A 25 -1.25 5.15 -18.72
C LEU A 25 -2.44 4.67 -19.54
N GLN A 26 -3.06 5.52 -20.36
CA GLN A 26 -4.31 5.22 -21.09
C GLN A 26 -4.28 3.94 -21.95
N HIS A 27 -3.10 3.47 -22.34
CA HIS A 27 -2.93 2.26 -23.16
C HIS A 27 -2.89 0.97 -22.32
N ASP A 28 -2.65 1.07 -21.02
CA ASP A 28 -2.51 -0.08 -20.11
C ASP A 28 -3.54 -0.04 -18.98
N PHE A 29 -3.94 1.14 -18.50
CA PHE A 29 -4.78 1.32 -17.33
C PHE A 29 -5.81 2.44 -17.51
N VAL A 30 -6.94 2.26 -16.83
CA VAL A 30 -7.90 3.32 -16.57
C VAL A 30 -7.50 3.99 -15.26
N VAL A 31 -7.20 5.29 -15.31
CA VAL A 31 -6.83 6.06 -14.13
C VAL A 31 -8.08 6.71 -13.53
N ALA A 32 -8.46 6.26 -12.35
CA ALA A 32 -9.57 6.82 -11.59
C ALA A 32 -9.20 8.16 -10.94
N PRO A 33 -10.17 9.08 -10.78
CA PRO A 33 -9.95 10.31 -10.04
C PRO A 33 -9.62 10.01 -8.58
N GLY A 34 -8.68 10.77 -8.03
CA GLY A 34 -8.35 10.75 -6.61
C GLY A 34 -8.96 11.97 -5.89
N GLY A 35 -8.13 12.69 -5.16
CA GLY A 35 -8.48 13.93 -4.49
C GLY A 35 -7.33 14.53 -3.69
N THR A 36 -7.60 15.65 -3.02
CA THR A 36 -6.66 16.28 -2.09
C THR A 36 -6.87 15.70 -0.69
N HIS A 37 -5.79 15.30 -0.03
CA HIS A 37 -5.84 14.82 1.35
C HIS A 37 -6.24 15.95 2.31
N ALA A 38 -6.83 15.60 3.44
CA ALA A 38 -7.43 16.56 4.37
C ALA A 38 -6.44 17.62 4.91
N ASP A 39 -5.14 17.31 4.95
CA ASP A 39 -4.08 18.26 5.34
C ASP A 39 -3.71 19.26 4.24
N GLY A 40 -4.20 19.07 3.01
CA GLY A 40 -3.90 19.89 1.85
C GLY A 40 -2.50 19.70 1.26
N LEU A 41 -1.66 18.83 1.85
CA LEU A 41 -0.24 18.75 1.51
C LEU A 41 0.01 17.87 0.29
N THR A 42 -0.86 16.89 0.05
CA THR A 42 -0.73 15.93 -1.05
C THR A 42 -2.06 15.71 -1.77
N SER A 43 -1.97 15.26 -3.02
CA SER A 43 -3.10 14.82 -3.82
C SER A 43 -2.75 13.51 -4.54
N ASN A 44 -3.77 12.77 -4.97
CA ASN A 44 -3.58 11.48 -5.61
C ASN A 44 -4.42 11.28 -6.89
N LYS A 45 -4.03 10.24 -7.63
CA LYS A 45 -4.82 9.54 -8.67
C LYS A 45 -4.64 8.04 -8.46
N LEU A 46 -5.61 7.25 -8.90
CA LEU A 46 -5.68 5.84 -8.52
C LEU A 46 -5.76 4.94 -9.75
N ILE A 47 -5.19 3.75 -9.65
CA ILE A 47 -5.59 2.60 -10.47
C ILE A 47 -6.36 1.66 -9.54
N LEU A 48 -7.64 1.45 -9.80
CA LEU A 48 -8.50 0.57 -9.00
C LEU A 48 -8.52 -0.82 -9.63
N LEU A 49 -8.14 -1.85 -8.89
CA LEU A 49 -8.10 -3.21 -9.42
C LEU A 49 -9.39 -3.97 -9.07
N PRO A 50 -9.83 -4.92 -9.94
CA PRO A 50 -10.97 -5.79 -9.65
C PRO A 50 -10.89 -6.56 -8.34
N ASP A 51 -9.69 -6.89 -7.85
CA ASP A 51 -9.48 -7.56 -6.57
C ASP A 51 -9.77 -6.67 -5.34
N GLY A 52 -10.02 -5.37 -5.56
CA GLY A 52 -10.32 -4.37 -4.54
C GLY A 52 -9.08 -3.69 -3.94
N VAL A 53 -7.88 -4.09 -4.37
CA VAL A 53 -6.62 -3.38 -4.13
C VAL A 53 -6.52 -2.18 -5.09
N TYR A 54 -5.77 -1.15 -4.74
CA TYR A 54 -5.47 -0.07 -5.68
C TYR A 54 -4.01 0.37 -5.64
N ILE A 55 -3.58 1.08 -6.67
CA ILE A 55 -2.30 1.78 -6.71
C ILE A 55 -2.57 3.25 -6.52
N GLU A 56 -1.98 3.83 -5.49
CA GLU A 56 -2.02 5.26 -5.21
C GLU A 56 -0.80 5.94 -5.82
N PHE A 57 -1.04 6.80 -6.81
CA PHE A 57 -0.04 7.76 -7.25
C PHE A 57 -0.24 9.02 -6.45
N ILE A 58 0.67 9.31 -5.52
CA ILE A 58 0.60 10.46 -4.64
C ILE A 58 1.65 11.50 -5.04
N ALA A 59 1.28 12.77 -5.00
CA ALA A 59 2.21 13.88 -5.18
C ALA A 59 1.99 14.95 -4.11
N PHE A 60 3.09 15.55 -3.65
CA PHE A 60 3.04 16.78 -2.86
C PHE A 60 2.54 17.94 -3.73
N ALA A 61 1.79 18.86 -3.13
CA ALA A 61 1.39 20.09 -3.79
C ALA A 61 2.61 20.84 -4.32
N LYS A 62 2.48 21.46 -5.50
CA LYS A 62 3.59 22.13 -6.19
C LYS A 62 4.19 23.28 -5.38
N ASP A 63 3.36 23.91 -4.56
CA ASP A 63 3.64 25.01 -3.66
C ASP A 63 3.72 24.57 -2.18
N ALA A 64 3.81 23.26 -1.92
CA ALA A 64 3.99 22.75 -0.56
C ALA A 64 5.25 23.37 0.08
N ASP A 65 5.09 23.90 1.30
CA ASP A 65 6.21 24.43 2.07
C ASP A 65 7.29 23.33 2.25
N PRO A 66 8.56 23.59 1.89
CA PRO A 66 9.61 22.58 1.95
C PRO A 66 9.82 21.99 3.34
N GLU A 67 9.65 22.78 4.41
CA GLU A 67 9.80 22.31 5.78
C GLU A 67 8.58 21.47 6.23
N GLN A 68 7.38 21.80 5.76
CA GLN A 68 6.21 20.94 5.95
C GLN A 68 6.35 19.63 5.19
N ARG A 69 6.80 19.66 3.92
CA ARG A 69 7.09 18.44 3.14
C ARG A 69 8.09 17.57 3.90
N LYS A 70 9.23 18.10 4.34
CA LYS A 70 10.27 17.34 5.06
C LYS A 70 9.77 16.64 6.34
N LYS A 71 8.76 17.21 7.01
CA LYS A 71 8.14 16.62 8.21
C LYS A 71 7.16 15.50 7.89
N HIS A 72 6.65 15.42 6.66
CA HIS A 72 5.78 14.34 6.23
C HIS A 72 6.55 13.01 6.12
N ARG A 73 5.94 11.88 6.50
CA ARG A 73 6.60 10.55 6.49
C ARG A 73 7.21 10.18 5.12
N TRP A 74 6.58 10.65 4.04
CA TRP A 74 7.01 10.40 2.67
C TRP A 74 7.79 11.58 2.04
N GLY A 75 8.01 12.66 2.78
CA GLY A 75 8.51 13.93 2.26
C GLY A 75 9.88 13.90 1.62
N ASN A 76 10.75 13.04 2.15
CA ASN A 76 12.15 12.90 1.74
C ASN A 76 12.38 11.63 0.91
N LEU A 77 11.32 10.91 0.54
CA LEU A 77 11.45 9.69 -0.26
C LEU A 77 11.66 10.02 -1.73
N LYS A 78 12.23 9.06 -2.44
CA LYS A 78 12.51 9.18 -3.86
C LYS A 78 11.20 9.19 -4.65
N GLU A 79 11.07 10.15 -5.55
CA GLU A 79 9.97 10.18 -6.51
C GLU A 79 10.17 9.12 -7.60
N ASN A 80 9.08 8.68 -8.22
CA ASN A 80 8.97 7.60 -9.20
C ASN A 80 9.39 6.22 -8.69
N THR A 81 9.14 5.95 -7.40
CA THR A 81 9.35 4.63 -6.79
C THR A 81 8.15 4.22 -5.96
N ILE A 82 7.98 2.91 -5.77
CA ILE A 82 7.09 2.40 -4.72
C ILE A 82 7.73 2.76 -3.38
N ILE A 83 7.04 3.60 -2.61
CA ILE A 83 7.57 4.16 -1.36
C ILE A 83 6.96 3.51 -0.12
N ASP A 84 5.80 2.88 -0.26
CA ASP A 84 5.08 2.30 0.86
C ASP A 84 3.96 1.39 0.38
N TRP A 85 3.33 0.67 1.32
CA TRP A 85 2.16 -0.13 1.07
C TRP A 85 1.34 -0.33 2.36
N ALA A 86 0.06 -0.59 2.19
CA ALA A 86 -0.89 -0.63 3.28
C ALA A 86 -1.59 -1.97 3.41
N LEU A 87 -1.86 -2.35 4.65
CA LEU A 87 -2.83 -3.38 5.01
C LEU A 87 -4.12 -2.76 5.53
N THR A 88 -5.19 -3.54 5.47
CA THR A 88 -6.48 -3.21 6.08
C THR A 88 -7.08 -4.44 6.78
N LEU A 89 -8.13 -4.19 7.55
CA LEU A 89 -8.95 -5.20 8.22
C LEU A 89 -10.42 -4.90 7.94
N PRO A 90 -11.31 -5.91 8.04
CA PRO A 90 -12.75 -5.69 7.92
C PRO A 90 -13.32 -4.68 8.93
N SER A 91 -12.69 -4.53 10.11
CA SER A 91 -13.04 -3.55 11.13
C SER A 91 -11.79 -2.95 11.77
N GLU A 92 -11.83 -1.65 12.08
CA GLU A 92 -10.81 -0.97 12.88
C GLU A 92 -10.64 -1.60 14.28
N ASP A 93 -11.72 -2.15 14.84
CA ASP A 93 -11.71 -2.79 16.17
C ASP A 93 -10.79 -4.02 16.24
N ASP A 94 -10.55 -4.69 15.10
CA ASP A 94 -9.65 -5.85 15.03
C ASP A 94 -8.17 -5.45 15.12
N PHE A 95 -7.84 -4.16 14.91
CA PHE A 95 -6.46 -3.69 14.81
C PHE A 95 -5.71 -3.76 16.15
N ALA A 96 -6.38 -3.52 17.28
CA ALA A 96 -5.77 -3.57 18.61
C ALA A 96 -5.12 -4.95 18.89
N ALA A 97 -5.72 -6.03 18.40
CA ALA A 97 -5.15 -7.37 18.53
C ALA A 97 -3.86 -7.53 17.69
N VAL A 98 -3.75 -6.86 16.55
CA VAL A 98 -2.51 -6.83 15.75
C VAL A 98 -1.43 -6.04 16.49
N GLN A 99 -1.77 -4.84 16.98
CA GLN A 99 -0.82 -4.00 17.73
C GLN A 99 -0.22 -4.77 18.91
N GLN A 100 -1.06 -5.47 19.67
CA GLN A 100 -0.63 -6.25 20.82
C GLN A 100 0.28 -7.41 20.41
N ARG A 101 -0.06 -8.17 19.36
CA ARG A 101 0.82 -9.26 18.87
C ARG A 101 2.19 -8.76 18.43
N VAL A 102 2.24 -7.64 17.72
CA VAL A 102 3.51 -7.06 17.24
C VAL A 102 4.35 -6.60 18.44
N LEU A 103 3.72 -5.94 19.42
CA LEU A 103 4.38 -5.51 20.66
C LEU A 103 4.94 -6.71 21.46
N ASP A 104 4.18 -7.80 21.55
CA ASP A 104 4.56 -9.01 22.30
C ASP A 104 5.57 -9.91 21.57
N SER A 105 5.85 -9.62 20.29
CA SER A 105 6.72 -10.47 19.45
C SER A 105 8.21 -10.37 19.79
N ASN A 106 8.60 -9.43 20.66
CA ASN A 106 9.99 -9.06 20.96
C ASN A 106 10.79 -8.58 19.74
N ALA A 107 10.13 -8.22 18.64
CA ALA A 107 10.77 -7.64 17.46
C ALA A 107 11.36 -6.23 17.69
N GLY A 108 11.15 -5.62 18.87
CA GLY A 108 11.52 -4.22 19.12
C GLY A 108 10.74 -3.23 18.26
N LEU A 109 9.53 -3.63 17.82
CA LEU A 109 8.69 -2.89 16.89
C LEU A 109 7.27 -2.79 17.45
N SER A 110 6.58 -1.71 17.13
CA SER A 110 5.20 -1.48 17.53
C SER A 110 4.44 -0.71 16.45
N TYR A 111 3.14 -0.57 16.64
CA TYR A 111 2.28 0.26 15.81
C TYR A 111 1.64 1.33 16.68
N GLN A 112 1.71 2.58 16.24
CA GLN A 112 1.09 3.71 16.94
C GLN A 112 -0.45 3.61 16.94
N ASP A 113 -1.11 4.37 17.80
CA ASP A 113 -2.57 4.47 17.78
C ASP A 113 -3.07 5.02 16.42
N PRO A 114 -4.22 4.53 15.91
CA PRO A 114 -4.76 5.00 14.64
C PRO A 114 -5.05 6.50 14.63
N ILE A 115 -4.44 7.21 13.68
CA ILE A 115 -4.63 8.66 13.49
C ILE A 115 -5.67 8.88 12.41
N ALA A 116 -6.67 9.71 12.67
CA ALA A 116 -7.70 10.03 11.70
C ALA A 116 -7.11 10.66 10.42
N GLY A 117 -7.53 10.15 9.27
CA GLY A 117 -7.19 10.63 7.95
C GLY A 117 -8.42 10.69 7.06
N GLY A 118 -8.27 11.29 5.89
CA GLY A 118 -9.36 11.43 4.95
C GLY A 118 -8.99 12.19 3.69
N ARG A 119 -9.88 12.13 2.69
CA ARG A 119 -9.85 13.02 1.53
C ARG A 119 -11.26 13.45 1.15
N LYS A 120 -11.34 14.61 0.52
CA LYS A 120 -12.58 15.11 -0.08
C LYS A 120 -12.60 14.75 -1.57
N ARG A 121 -13.66 14.09 -2.01
CA ARG A 121 -13.94 13.84 -3.43
C ARG A 121 -14.43 15.11 -4.13
N GLU A 122 -14.35 15.13 -5.46
CA GLU A 122 -14.84 16.25 -6.28
C GLU A 122 -16.33 16.55 -6.08
N ASP A 123 -17.14 15.52 -5.82
CA ASP A 123 -18.58 15.63 -5.53
C ASP A 123 -18.90 16.09 -4.10
N GLY A 124 -17.88 16.36 -3.28
CA GLY A 124 -18.02 16.87 -1.93
C GLY A 124 -18.16 15.80 -0.84
N VAL A 125 -18.22 14.51 -1.20
CA VAL A 125 -18.21 13.41 -0.22
C VAL A 125 -16.87 13.39 0.51
N ILE A 126 -16.94 13.31 1.85
CA ILE A 126 -15.77 13.17 2.72
C ILE A 126 -15.57 11.68 2.99
N LEU A 127 -14.38 11.20 2.64
CA LEU A 127 -13.94 9.84 2.93
C LEU A 127 -13.07 9.89 4.18
N GLU A 128 -13.34 9.02 5.14
CA GLU A 128 -12.63 8.96 6.41
C GLU A 128 -12.06 7.56 6.64
N TRP A 129 -10.85 7.53 7.18
CA TRP A 129 -10.13 6.33 7.59
C TRP A 129 -9.22 6.65 8.78
N ALA A 130 -8.57 5.63 9.32
CA ALA A 130 -7.52 5.78 10.31
C ALA A 130 -6.22 5.16 9.80
N VAL A 131 -5.09 5.82 10.09
CA VAL A 131 -3.75 5.36 9.71
C VAL A 131 -2.92 5.02 10.94
N SER A 132 -2.34 3.83 10.96
CA SER A 132 -1.30 3.47 11.93
C SER A 132 0.00 3.09 11.23
N ALA A 133 1.09 3.75 11.62
CA ALA A 133 2.43 3.51 11.09
C ALA A 133 3.31 2.77 12.11
N PRO A 134 4.26 1.95 11.65
CA PRO A 134 5.18 1.23 12.51
C PRO A 134 6.20 2.18 13.20
N ARG A 135 6.60 1.81 14.41
CA ARG A 135 7.59 2.50 15.25
C ARG A 135 8.61 1.52 15.80
N ASP A 136 9.84 1.98 16.00
CA ASP A 136 10.85 1.21 16.75
C ASP A 136 10.57 1.23 18.26
N ALA A 137 11.40 0.52 19.03
CA ALA A 137 11.31 0.43 20.48
C ALA A 137 11.45 1.79 21.20
N ASP A 138 12.12 2.76 20.57
CA ASP A 138 12.30 4.12 21.10
C ASP A 138 11.16 5.07 20.66
N GLY A 139 10.21 4.58 19.87
CA GLY A 139 9.09 5.36 19.33
C GLY A 139 9.42 6.17 18.08
N ASN A 140 10.59 5.98 17.48
CA ASN A 140 10.95 6.64 16.23
C ASN A 140 10.21 6.02 15.05
N ALA A 141 10.06 6.81 13.97
CA ALA A 141 9.45 6.32 12.74
C ALA A 141 10.36 5.28 12.06
N ILE A 142 9.78 4.15 11.66
CA ILE A 142 10.45 3.20 10.77
C ILE A 142 10.44 3.75 9.35
N PHE A 143 11.50 3.46 8.59
CA PHE A 143 11.58 3.84 7.18
C PHE A 143 10.39 3.24 6.39
N PRO A 144 9.62 4.06 5.64
CA PRO A 144 8.48 3.60 4.85
C PRO A 144 8.79 2.44 3.91
N GLY A 145 7.86 1.50 3.77
CA GLY A 145 8.02 0.30 2.96
C GLY A 145 8.71 -0.89 3.63
N HIS A 146 9.37 -0.73 4.78
CA HIS A 146 9.95 -1.86 5.54
C HIS A 146 8.87 -2.75 6.16
N LEU A 147 7.84 -2.11 6.71
CA LEU A 147 6.64 -2.72 7.25
C LEU A 147 5.42 -2.02 6.65
N PRO A 148 4.29 -2.72 6.49
CA PRO A 148 3.07 -2.08 6.07
C PRO A 148 2.62 -1.05 7.10
N PHE A 149 2.01 0.03 6.64
CA PHE A 149 1.10 0.78 7.50
C PHE A 149 -0.32 0.22 7.41
N TRP A 150 -1.16 0.61 8.34
CA TRP A 150 -2.57 0.21 8.35
C TRP A 150 -3.43 1.36 7.88
N CYS A 151 -4.35 1.07 6.96
CA CYS A 151 -5.37 1.98 6.47
C CYS A 151 -6.74 1.36 6.78
N LEU A 152 -7.40 1.85 7.83
CA LEU A 152 -8.61 1.27 8.40
C LEU A 152 -9.80 2.15 8.03
N ASP A 153 -10.72 1.62 7.23
CA ASP A 153 -11.88 2.35 6.74
C ASP A 153 -12.83 2.74 7.89
N ARG A 154 -13.17 4.04 7.99
CA ARG A 154 -14.23 4.54 8.89
C ARG A 154 -15.51 4.91 8.14
N THR A 155 -15.37 5.15 6.84
CA THR A 155 -16.48 5.23 5.88
C THR A 155 -16.57 3.93 5.09
N PRO A 156 -17.75 3.55 4.57
CA PRO A 156 -17.88 2.33 3.77
C PRO A 156 -16.87 2.31 2.60
N ARG A 157 -16.07 1.23 2.52
CA ARG A 157 -14.96 1.11 1.55
C ARG A 157 -15.36 1.44 0.12
N HIS A 158 -16.53 1.00 -0.34
CA HIS A 158 -17.00 1.25 -1.71
C HIS A 158 -17.08 2.76 -2.06
N LEU A 159 -17.16 3.66 -1.08
CA LEU A 159 -17.09 5.11 -1.32
C LEU A 159 -15.66 5.57 -1.65
N ARG A 160 -14.65 4.92 -1.05
CA ARG A 160 -13.21 5.18 -1.25
C ARG A 160 -12.66 4.42 -2.46
N VAL A 161 -13.10 3.19 -2.65
CA VAL A 161 -12.65 2.22 -3.66
C VAL A 161 -13.90 1.53 -4.26
N PRO A 162 -14.58 2.14 -5.26
CA PRO A 162 -15.84 1.64 -5.83
C PRO A 162 -15.63 0.49 -6.84
N TYR A 163 -14.82 -0.52 -6.50
CA TYR A 163 -14.42 -1.59 -7.42
C TYR A 163 -15.56 -2.56 -7.77
N GLN A 164 -16.64 -2.60 -6.97
CA GLN A 164 -17.80 -3.47 -7.19
C GLN A 164 -18.92 -2.76 -7.95
N GLU A 165 -18.95 -1.42 -7.92
CA GLU A 165 -20.03 -0.61 -8.47
C GLU A 165 -19.63 0.13 -9.76
N GLN A 166 -18.36 0.49 -9.91
CA GLN A 166 -17.84 1.24 -11.05
C GLN A 166 -16.87 0.41 -11.87
N PHE A 167 -17.38 -0.65 -12.50
CA PHE A 167 -16.59 -1.60 -13.28
C PHE A 167 -15.76 -0.95 -14.40
N ASP A 168 -16.22 0.15 -14.99
CA ASP A 168 -15.48 0.88 -16.02
C ASP A 168 -14.13 1.43 -15.48
N LEU A 169 -14.04 1.70 -14.17
CA LEU A 169 -12.80 2.16 -13.53
C LEU A 169 -11.81 1.02 -13.23
N THR A 170 -12.27 -0.24 -13.26
CA THR A 170 -11.46 -1.43 -12.96
C THR A 170 -11.18 -2.29 -14.19
N GLN A 171 -11.70 -1.92 -15.37
CA GLN A 171 -11.44 -2.61 -16.64
C GLN A 171 -10.22 -2.00 -17.32
N HIS A 172 -9.07 -2.66 -17.19
CA HIS A 172 -7.80 -2.16 -17.70
C HIS A 172 -7.43 -2.79 -19.05
N PRO A 173 -7.00 -2.01 -20.05
CA PRO A 173 -6.52 -2.54 -21.33
C PRO A 173 -5.39 -3.57 -21.21
N SER A 174 -4.55 -3.46 -20.18
CA SER A 174 -3.47 -4.42 -19.88
C SER A 174 -3.97 -5.81 -19.46
N GLY A 175 -5.25 -5.96 -19.10
CA GLY A 175 -5.80 -7.20 -18.55
C GLY A 175 -5.34 -7.51 -17.13
N VAL A 176 -4.70 -6.56 -16.43
CA VAL A 176 -4.36 -6.68 -15.01
C VAL A 176 -5.63 -6.68 -14.17
N ARG A 177 -5.74 -7.64 -13.25
CA ARG A 177 -6.92 -7.88 -12.40
C ARG A 177 -6.65 -7.73 -10.91
N GLY A 178 -5.38 -7.75 -10.50
CA GLY A 178 -5.03 -7.67 -9.10
C GLY A 178 -3.54 -7.67 -8.83
N ILE A 179 -3.16 -7.68 -7.56
CA ILE A 179 -1.78 -7.88 -7.12
C ILE A 179 -1.59 -9.36 -6.80
N SER A 180 -0.62 -10.02 -7.45
CA SER A 180 -0.29 -11.41 -7.13
C SER A 180 0.65 -11.49 -5.93
N SER A 181 1.67 -10.63 -5.89
CA SER A 181 2.63 -10.63 -4.79
C SER A 181 3.30 -9.28 -4.57
N VAL A 182 3.72 -9.05 -3.33
CA VAL A 182 4.58 -7.93 -2.92
C VAL A 182 5.87 -8.51 -2.36
N SER A 183 7.00 -7.97 -2.75
CA SER A 183 8.30 -8.38 -2.21
C SER A 183 8.99 -7.19 -1.58
N VAL A 184 9.38 -7.36 -0.33
CA VAL A 184 10.07 -6.36 0.48
C VAL A 184 11.51 -6.83 0.67
N SER A 185 12.45 -6.01 0.25
CA SER A 185 13.87 -6.25 0.42
C SER A 185 14.42 -5.20 1.37
N VAL A 186 15.13 -5.61 2.41
CA VAL A 186 15.58 -4.74 3.52
C VAL A 186 17.05 -4.97 3.84
N PRO A 187 17.74 -4.00 4.47
CA PRO A 187 19.10 -4.20 4.94
C PRO A 187 19.19 -5.42 5.85
N GLY A 188 20.19 -6.28 5.65
CA GLY A 188 20.33 -7.54 6.39
C GLY A 188 20.34 -7.39 7.92
N ALA A 189 20.82 -6.25 8.43
CA ALA A 189 20.82 -5.95 9.86
C ALA A 189 19.41 -5.82 10.47
N GLN A 190 18.39 -5.48 9.65
CA GLN A 190 17.00 -5.31 10.09
C GLN A 190 16.13 -6.54 9.80
N PHE A 191 16.64 -7.51 9.03
CA PHE A 191 15.86 -8.63 8.51
C PHE A 191 15.20 -9.46 9.63
N SER A 192 15.95 -9.78 10.68
CA SER A 192 15.46 -10.65 11.77
C SER A 192 14.29 -10.01 12.53
N ASP A 193 14.44 -8.76 12.92
CA ASP A 193 13.41 -8.02 13.67
C ASP A 193 12.17 -7.80 12.82
N LEU A 194 12.35 -7.41 11.56
CA LEU A 194 11.26 -7.25 10.62
C LEU A 194 10.54 -8.57 10.36
N SER A 195 11.25 -9.67 10.10
CA SER A 195 10.65 -10.99 9.91
C SER A 195 9.80 -11.42 11.11
N THR A 196 10.29 -11.16 12.33
CA THR A 196 9.55 -11.44 13.57
C THR A 196 8.27 -10.60 13.66
N ALA A 197 8.32 -9.33 13.26
CA ALA A 197 7.14 -8.48 13.19
C ALA A 197 6.14 -8.93 12.11
N TYR A 198 6.60 -9.38 10.94
CA TYR A 198 5.72 -9.96 9.91
C TYR A 198 5.01 -11.23 10.42
N ASP A 199 5.72 -12.13 11.10
CA ASP A 199 5.10 -13.31 11.73
C ASP A 199 3.99 -12.92 12.72
N ALA A 200 4.19 -11.84 13.48
CA ALA A 200 3.20 -11.33 14.42
C ALA A 200 1.98 -10.67 13.74
N ILE A 201 2.19 -9.96 12.61
CA ILE A 201 1.14 -9.34 11.81
C ILE A 201 0.19 -10.42 11.26
N TYR A 202 0.76 -11.41 10.57
CA TYR A 202 0.00 -12.42 9.82
C TYR A 202 -0.49 -13.60 10.66
N ALA A 203 0.09 -13.80 11.85
CA ALA A 203 -0.12 -14.97 12.70
C ALA A 203 0.32 -16.29 12.00
N PRO A 204 0.44 -17.41 12.75
CA PRO A 204 0.94 -18.68 12.19
C PRO A 204 0.13 -19.22 11.02
N GLU A 205 -1.16 -18.90 10.93
CA GLU A 205 -2.02 -19.31 9.81
C GLU A 205 -1.69 -18.59 8.50
N GLY A 206 -0.99 -17.46 8.56
CA GLY A 206 -0.62 -16.65 7.40
C GLY A 206 0.60 -17.20 6.64
N SER A 207 1.51 -17.93 7.29
CA SER A 207 2.71 -18.53 6.66
C SER A 207 2.56 -20.03 6.35
N ARG A 208 1.38 -20.61 6.62
CA ARG A 208 1.16 -22.06 6.50
C ARG A 208 1.37 -22.55 5.05
N GLY A 209 2.38 -23.40 4.86
CA GLY A 209 2.69 -24.01 3.57
C GLY A 209 3.53 -23.15 2.64
N LEU A 210 4.06 -22.02 3.14
CA LEU A 210 4.96 -21.13 2.44
C LEU A 210 6.41 -21.31 2.90
N GLU A 211 7.35 -20.84 2.09
CA GLU A 211 8.75 -20.74 2.47
C GLU A 211 8.94 -19.73 3.61
N PRO A 212 9.94 -19.90 4.49
CA PRO A 212 10.24 -18.95 5.55
C PRO A 212 10.38 -17.51 5.02
N GLY A 213 9.82 -16.54 5.74
CA GLY A 213 9.81 -15.14 5.31
C GLY A 213 8.76 -14.82 4.25
N THR A 214 7.74 -15.67 4.08
CA THR A 214 6.61 -15.43 3.19
C THR A 214 5.28 -15.63 3.91
N TRP A 215 4.33 -14.73 3.67
CA TRP A 215 3.00 -14.73 4.29
C TRP A 215 1.91 -14.49 3.25
N HIS A 216 0.73 -15.06 3.48
CA HIS A 216 -0.47 -14.79 2.71
C HIS A 216 -1.19 -13.54 3.20
N TYR A 217 -1.65 -12.72 2.27
CA TYR A 217 -2.65 -11.69 2.52
C TYR A 217 -3.99 -12.08 1.89
N GLU A 218 -5.05 -11.40 2.32
CA GLU A 218 -6.35 -11.42 1.64
C GLU A 218 -6.51 -10.19 0.75
N VAL A 219 -7.45 -10.23 -0.19
CA VAL A 219 -7.82 -9.07 -1.01
C VAL A 219 -9.25 -8.65 -0.69
N PRO A 220 -9.60 -7.35 -0.76
CA PRO A 220 -10.92 -6.86 -0.35
C PRO A 220 -12.11 -7.50 -1.08
N SER A 221 -11.93 -7.92 -2.34
CA SER A 221 -12.94 -8.65 -3.12
C SER A 221 -13.20 -10.08 -2.63
N GLY A 222 -12.28 -10.65 -1.83
CA GLY A 222 -12.26 -12.08 -1.50
C GLY A 222 -11.83 -12.99 -2.64
N SER A 223 -11.28 -12.45 -3.74
CA SER A 223 -10.76 -13.24 -4.85
C SER A 223 -9.67 -14.21 -4.38
N GLY A 224 -9.65 -15.40 -4.98
CA GLY A 224 -8.57 -16.38 -4.83
C GLY A 224 -7.57 -16.36 -5.99
N ASP A 225 -7.72 -15.44 -6.94
CA ASP A 225 -6.92 -15.38 -8.17
C ASP A 225 -5.60 -14.63 -7.92
N GLY A 226 -4.48 -15.31 -8.16
CA GLY A 226 -3.13 -14.81 -7.82
C GLY A 226 -2.53 -15.57 -6.64
N ARG A 227 -1.25 -15.32 -6.32
CA ARG A 227 -0.59 -15.98 -5.18
C ARG A 227 -1.01 -15.40 -3.83
N HIS A 228 -1.31 -14.11 -3.80
CA HIS A 228 -1.56 -13.30 -2.62
C HIS A 228 -0.49 -13.48 -1.54
N THR A 229 0.77 -13.29 -1.92
CA THR A 229 1.92 -13.45 -1.01
C THR A 229 2.70 -12.15 -0.80
N ILE A 230 3.12 -11.92 0.44
CA ILE A 230 4.17 -10.97 0.80
C ILE A 230 5.41 -11.74 1.17
N SER A 231 6.56 -11.34 0.62
CA SER A 231 7.86 -11.93 0.97
C SER A 231 8.81 -10.88 1.53
N LEU A 232 9.63 -11.28 2.49
CA LEU A 232 10.72 -10.48 3.03
C LEU A 232 12.05 -11.12 2.64
N SER A 233 13.00 -10.30 2.20
CA SER A 233 14.36 -10.70 1.83
C SER A 233 15.39 -9.72 2.39
N ALA A 234 16.60 -10.21 2.64
CA ALA A 234 17.73 -9.37 3.00
C ALA A 234 18.49 -8.91 1.75
N ASN A 235 19.01 -7.69 1.77
CA ASN A 235 19.93 -7.14 0.77
C ASN A 235 21.06 -6.34 1.43
N GLU A 236 22.06 -5.94 0.61
CA GLU A 236 23.16 -5.03 1.02
C GLU A 236 22.86 -3.56 0.73
N ALA A 237 21.71 -3.25 0.14
CA ALA A 237 21.34 -1.94 -0.38
C ALA A 237 20.28 -1.25 0.51
N GLU A 238 19.67 -0.20 -0.02
CA GLU A 238 18.49 0.40 0.58
C GLU A 238 17.27 -0.54 0.44
N ALA A 239 16.27 -0.32 1.29
CA ALA A 239 15.05 -1.10 1.17
C ALA A 239 14.31 -0.82 -0.14
N ALA A 240 13.70 -1.86 -0.69
CA ALA A 240 12.96 -1.79 -1.93
C ALA A 240 11.69 -2.61 -1.83
N VAL A 241 10.59 -2.04 -2.32
CA VAL A 241 9.32 -2.74 -2.49
C VAL A 241 9.12 -2.97 -3.99
N THR A 242 8.86 -4.22 -4.36
CA THR A 242 8.47 -4.59 -5.72
C THR A 242 7.15 -5.36 -5.67
N LEU A 243 6.45 -5.41 -6.81
CA LEU A 243 5.20 -6.15 -6.89
C LEU A 243 5.13 -6.94 -8.20
N THR A 244 4.22 -7.90 -8.23
CA THR A 244 3.83 -8.64 -9.43
C THR A 244 2.33 -8.55 -9.57
N PHE A 245 1.86 -8.17 -10.75
CA PHE A 245 0.44 -8.15 -11.07
C PHE A 245 -0.06 -9.54 -11.39
N HIS A 246 -1.30 -9.82 -10.97
CA HIS A 246 -2.10 -10.89 -11.53
C HIS A 246 -2.89 -10.35 -12.72
N GLY A 247 -2.86 -11.04 -13.86
CA GLY A 247 -3.60 -10.61 -15.05
C GLY A 247 -3.99 -11.75 -15.98
N GLU A 248 -4.77 -11.42 -17.00
CA GLU A 248 -5.23 -12.39 -18.00
C GLU A 248 -4.12 -12.93 -18.91
N GLN A 249 -3.08 -12.11 -19.10
CA GLN A 249 -1.96 -12.42 -19.99
C GLN A 249 -0.65 -12.12 -19.28
N ARG A 250 0.31 -13.03 -19.44
CA ARG A 250 1.66 -12.81 -18.96
C ARG A 250 2.34 -11.72 -19.77
N GLY A 251 3.07 -10.85 -19.09
CA GLY A 251 3.73 -9.73 -19.74
C GLY A 251 4.39 -8.81 -18.75
N GLN A 252 4.56 -7.57 -19.19
CA GLN A 252 5.09 -6.49 -18.37
C GLN A 252 4.34 -5.21 -18.72
N VAL A 253 4.11 -4.38 -17.71
CA VAL A 253 3.49 -3.05 -17.85
C VAL A 253 4.38 -2.02 -17.20
N GLU A 254 4.49 -0.82 -17.78
CA GLU A 254 5.29 0.27 -17.21
C GLU A 254 4.36 1.28 -16.53
N LEU A 255 4.47 1.40 -15.20
CA LEU A 255 3.67 2.37 -14.44
C LEU A 255 4.25 3.78 -14.55
N LEU A 256 5.58 3.88 -14.58
CA LEU A 256 6.35 5.13 -14.69
C LEU A 256 7.68 4.81 -15.38
N PRO A 257 8.38 5.80 -15.96
CA PRO A 257 9.70 5.58 -16.54
C PRO A 257 10.64 4.84 -15.60
N GLY A 258 11.02 3.62 -15.97
CA GLY A 258 11.92 2.77 -15.18
C GLY A 258 11.25 1.99 -14.04
N LEU A 259 9.92 2.05 -13.91
CA LEU A 259 9.12 1.23 -13.00
C LEU A 259 8.24 0.28 -13.82
N THR A 260 8.86 -0.79 -14.29
CA THR A 260 8.19 -1.88 -15.01
C THR A 260 7.81 -3.00 -14.04
N VAL A 261 6.59 -3.50 -14.18
CA VAL A 261 6.00 -4.52 -13.32
C VAL A 261 5.62 -5.74 -14.15
N VAL A 262 5.98 -6.92 -13.67
CA VAL A 262 5.62 -8.20 -14.31
C VAL A 262 4.14 -8.50 -14.08
N VAL A 263 3.48 -9.01 -15.12
CA VAL A 263 2.13 -9.57 -15.07
C VAL A 263 2.23 -11.09 -15.27
N GLU A 264 1.58 -11.85 -14.41
CA GLU A 264 1.60 -13.32 -14.44
C GLU A 264 0.24 -14.00 -14.51
#